data_AF-A0A8E0VNG6-F1
#
_entry.id   AF-A0A8E0VNG6-F1
#
_cell.length_a   1.000
_cell.length_b   1.000
_cell.length_c   1.000
_cell.angle_alpha   90.00
_cell.angle_beta   90.00
_cell.angle_gamma   90.00
#
_symmetry.space_group_name_H-M   'P 1'
#
loop_
_entity.id
_entity.type
_entity.pdbx_description
1 polymer ?
#
loop_
_entity_poly.entity_id
_entity_poly.type
_entity_poly.pdbx_seq_one_letter_code
_entity_poly.pdbx_strand_id
1 'polypeptide(L)'
;MPRPSSAQTELDEGTDVILLEEYERLQHQLRIIQNEKQKQTEETNVKMARYNHEIQLLEGENKELQTWLALITSDQNRKKDMKAIGTLKQILSCHDALKNQIDEVKRYSERLDADMKKYEKMIAERQRERKEQMRIEAEAGELKWQLERKISTMETSLHTKTSKFCDTLAQNENLKGEIEKLRNQRKTYMMLHKRLSEKLDELNKRKAKITQLATAAYDQRDDAKNKRMALAEKNEKDSAAYEAEVRELKRIIDHDEQLHKFMTIKSNERMEWKREAEKRRQKHGADGEIARKQQQKKIEEYSQALNRIQEITETEDVDNILRIYRRKEEDNFTIFNYVTELNNQIEDLNEDIAKLHDSMKECIRSKEKVEEEKFEIMRQLERRMNADKEAADADELRTAQIYKIIDQVKSQVKSLVIKLGCDLSKIVERVGSDGDVTEDNLMLYLRLLEQRVDELLSIKCFSIDKVHHPDEDEDYGDGQHGAVRPLSQIELIQRVTKELQKQNAPVELYTQRSSSRSHVEFKTVKK
;
A
#
# COMPACT_ATOMS: atom_id res chain seq x y z
N MET A 1 -189.11 11.73 -7.96
CA MET A 1 -190.35 11.64 -8.75
C MET A 1 -190.53 12.94 -9.51
N PRO A 2 -190.70 12.91 -10.84
CA PRO A 2 -191.72 13.75 -11.44
C PRO A 2 -193.09 13.32 -10.89
N ARG A 3 -194.02 14.26 -10.71
CA ARG A 3 -195.45 13.92 -10.65
C ARG A 3 -196.03 13.97 -12.06
N PRO A 4 -196.99 13.08 -12.38
CA PRO A 4 -197.90 13.21 -13.50
C PRO A 4 -199.28 13.74 -13.05
N SER A 5 -200.14 14.00 -14.04
CA SER A 5 -201.49 14.56 -13.94
C SER A 5 -202.49 13.71 -14.76
N SER A 6 -203.76 13.66 -14.30
CA SER A 6 -205.06 13.42 -15.01
C SER A 6 -205.33 12.11 -15.79
N ALA A 7 -206.57 11.62 -16.02
CA ALA A 7 -207.93 11.76 -15.44
C ALA A 7 -208.94 10.96 -16.33
N GLN A 8 -210.01 10.39 -15.73
CA GLN A 8 -211.39 10.08 -16.21
C GLN A 8 -211.96 8.91 -15.37
N THR A 9 -213.20 8.82 -14.83
CA THR A 9 -214.48 9.55 -14.93
C THR A 9 -215.37 9.17 -13.71
N GLU A 10 -216.14 10.15 -13.21
CA GLU A 10 -217.40 10.22 -12.42
C GLU A 10 -217.91 9.18 -11.36
N LEU A 11 -218.33 9.80 -10.23
CA LEU A 11 -219.52 9.64 -9.34
C LEU A 11 -219.80 8.31 -8.61
N ASP A 12 -219.73 8.34 -7.27
CA ASP A 12 -220.89 8.41 -6.34
C ASP A 12 -220.42 8.43 -4.86
N GLU A 13 -221.26 8.94 -3.95
CA GLU A 13 -220.96 9.52 -2.62
C GLU A 13 -220.49 8.56 -1.48
N GLY A 14 -219.63 9.07 -0.58
CA GLY A 14 -219.42 8.54 0.79
C GLY A 14 -217.95 8.31 1.23
N THR A 15 -217.20 9.36 1.60
CA THR A 15 -215.77 9.30 1.99
C THR A 15 -215.47 10.21 3.20
N ASP A 16 -215.08 9.66 4.37
CA ASP A 16 -214.57 10.53 5.47
C ASP A 16 -213.69 9.90 6.59
N VAL A 17 -213.17 8.65 6.53
CA VAL A 17 -212.42 8.06 7.69
C VAL A 17 -210.99 7.54 7.39
N ILE A 18 -210.57 7.36 6.14
CA ILE A 18 -209.29 6.66 5.81
C ILE A 18 -208.05 7.59 5.77
N LEU A 19 -208.22 8.92 5.79
CA LEU A 19 -207.14 9.88 5.54
C LEU A 19 -206.17 10.14 6.72
N LEU A 20 -206.52 9.76 7.95
CA LEU A 20 -205.74 10.14 9.14
C LEU A 20 -204.53 9.24 9.42
N GLU A 21 -204.58 7.95 9.04
CA GLU A 21 -203.50 6.99 9.36
C GLU A 21 -202.28 7.06 8.43
N GLU A 22 -202.42 7.53 7.19
CA GLU A 22 -201.27 7.64 6.25
C GLU A 22 -200.35 8.84 6.56
N TYR A 23 -200.85 9.87 7.26
CA TYR A 23 -200.09 11.09 7.53
C TYR A 23 -198.95 10.86 8.54
N GLU A 24 -199.15 10.03 9.57
CA GLU A 24 -198.16 9.83 10.64
C GLU A 24 -196.93 9.01 10.18
N ARG A 25 -197.10 8.07 9.24
CA ARG A 25 -195.98 7.23 8.74
C ARG A 25 -194.97 8.01 7.91
N LEU A 26 -195.44 8.95 7.08
CA LEU A 26 -194.59 9.78 6.22
C LEU A 26 -193.73 10.76 7.02
N GLN A 27 -194.19 11.21 8.20
CA GLN A 27 -193.44 12.11 9.05
C GLN A 27 -192.19 11.46 9.69
N HIS A 28 -192.26 10.16 10.02
CA HIS A 28 -191.15 9.44 10.65
C HIS A 28 -189.98 9.18 9.69
N GLN A 29 -190.27 8.81 8.44
CA GLN A 29 -189.22 8.55 7.43
C GLN A 29 -188.42 9.79 7.03
N LEU A 30 -189.07 10.96 6.99
CA LEU A 30 -188.38 12.23 6.70
C LEU A 30 -187.32 12.57 7.77
N ARG A 31 -187.59 12.28 9.04
CA ARG A 31 -186.67 12.58 10.15
C ARG A 31 -185.38 11.73 10.10
N ILE A 32 -185.47 10.46 9.70
CA ILE A 32 -184.31 9.55 9.62
C ILE A 32 -183.35 10.00 8.52
N ILE A 33 -183.88 10.29 7.33
CA ILE A 33 -183.07 10.72 6.18
C ILE A 33 -182.37 12.06 6.47
N GLN A 34 -183.02 12.96 7.21
CA GLN A 34 -182.45 14.25 7.56
C GLN A 34 -181.27 14.12 8.52
N ASN A 35 -181.35 13.21 9.50
CA ASN A 35 -180.25 12.92 10.43
C ASN A 35 -179.06 12.24 9.75
N GLU A 36 -179.29 11.29 8.82
CA GLU A 36 -178.20 10.64 8.08
C GLU A 36 -177.45 11.62 7.18
N LYS A 37 -178.18 12.53 6.51
CA LYS A 37 -177.58 13.58 5.69
C LYS A 37 -176.72 14.52 6.53
N GLN A 38 -177.17 14.85 7.74
CA GLN A 38 -176.45 15.73 8.67
C GLN A 38 -175.15 15.09 9.17
N LYS A 39 -175.19 13.80 9.52
CA LYS A 39 -174.00 13.03 9.95
C LYS A 39 -172.94 12.93 8.85
N GLN A 40 -173.35 12.66 7.60
CA GLN A 40 -172.41 12.61 6.48
C GLN A 40 -171.75 13.97 6.23
N THR A 41 -172.49 15.07 6.36
CA THR A 41 -171.92 16.42 6.21
C THR A 41 -170.96 16.80 7.34
N GLU A 42 -171.19 16.33 8.56
CA GLU A 42 -170.26 16.56 9.66
C GLU A 42 -168.98 15.72 9.50
N GLU A 43 -169.11 14.45 9.10
CA GLU A 43 -167.96 13.59 8.82
C GLU A 43 -167.09 14.12 7.67
N THR A 44 -167.69 14.68 6.61
CA THR A 44 -166.92 15.32 5.53
C THR A 44 -166.26 16.61 5.99
N ASN A 45 -166.96 17.46 6.77
CA ASN A 45 -166.38 18.70 7.31
C ASN A 45 -165.21 18.44 8.25
N VAL A 46 -165.27 17.42 9.11
CA VAL A 46 -164.17 17.04 10.01
C VAL A 46 -162.96 16.53 9.22
N LYS A 47 -163.18 15.77 8.13
CA LYS A 47 -162.09 15.35 7.23
C LYS A 47 -161.46 16.53 6.50
N MET A 48 -162.28 17.45 5.99
CA MET A 48 -161.80 18.68 5.35
C MET A 48 -161.00 19.57 6.30
N ALA A 49 -161.42 19.69 7.57
CA ALA A 49 -160.69 20.45 8.59
C ALA A 49 -159.30 19.83 8.87
N ARG A 50 -159.20 18.49 8.92
CA ARG A 50 -157.90 17.80 9.07
C ARG A 50 -157.00 18.02 7.86
N TYR A 51 -157.51 17.86 6.65
CA TYR A 51 -156.72 18.12 5.44
C TYR A 51 -156.25 19.57 5.36
N ASN A 52 -157.08 20.54 5.73
CA ASN A 52 -156.67 21.94 5.76
C ASN A 52 -155.60 22.23 6.82
N HIS A 53 -155.66 21.58 7.99
CA HIS A 53 -154.64 21.72 9.02
C HIS A 53 -153.29 21.11 8.59
N GLU A 54 -153.32 19.94 7.95
CA GLU A 54 -152.13 19.28 7.40
C GLU A 54 -151.46 20.14 6.31
N ILE A 55 -152.26 20.73 5.42
CA ILE A 55 -151.77 21.65 4.38
C ILE A 55 -151.09 22.87 5.02
N GLN A 56 -151.66 23.45 6.07
CA GLN A 56 -151.05 24.59 6.77
C GLN A 56 -149.72 24.24 7.42
N LEU A 57 -149.57 23.05 8.00
CA LEU A 57 -148.31 22.57 8.57
C LEU A 57 -147.25 22.40 7.47
N LEU A 58 -147.59 21.72 6.37
CA LEU A 58 -146.69 21.52 5.24
C LEU A 58 -146.29 22.84 4.57
N GLU A 59 -147.21 23.81 4.48
CA GLU A 59 -146.88 25.16 4.01
C GLU A 59 -145.95 25.91 4.97
N GLY A 60 -146.08 25.69 6.28
CA GLY A 60 -145.16 26.20 7.30
C GLY A 60 -143.75 25.63 7.12
N GLU A 61 -143.62 24.30 7.04
CA GLU A 61 -142.35 23.62 6.80
C GLU A 61 -141.71 24.04 5.47
N ASN A 62 -142.51 24.19 4.41
CA ASN A 62 -142.02 24.64 3.11
C ASN A 62 -141.47 26.07 3.19
N LYS A 63 -142.14 26.97 3.93
CA LYS A 63 -141.61 28.32 4.20
C LYS A 63 -140.30 28.27 4.98
N GLU A 64 -140.19 27.44 6.00
CA GLU A 64 -138.95 27.27 6.76
C GLU A 64 -137.82 26.75 5.85
N LEU A 65 -138.04 25.67 5.10
CA LEU A 65 -137.07 25.13 4.16
C LEU A 65 -136.65 26.16 3.09
N GLN A 66 -137.58 26.98 2.61
CA GLN A 66 -137.27 28.09 1.71
C GLN A 66 -136.39 29.15 2.39
N THR A 67 -136.63 29.48 3.66
CA THR A 67 -135.75 30.41 4.39
C THR A 67 -134.34 29.85 4.61
N TRP A 68 -134.21 28.55 4.92
CA TRP A 68 -132.90 27.89 5.02
C TRP A 68 -132.17 27.85 3.69
N LEU A 69 -132.87 27.51 2.61
CA LEU A 69 -132.32 27.58 1.25
C LEU A 69 -131.88 29.00 0.91
N ALA A 70 -132.67 30.02 1.23
CA ALA A 70 -132.32 31.42 1.01
C ALA A 70 -131.10 31.87 1.83
N LEU A 71 -130.93 31.38 3.06
CA LEU A 71 -129.76 31.65 3.92
C LEU A 71 -128.49 30.97 3.39
N ILE A 72 -128.59 29.72 2.94
CA ILE A 72 -127.46 28.97 2.37
C ILE A 72 -127.08 29.55 0.99
N THR A 73 -128.06 29.86 0.16
CA THR A 73 -127.86 30.49 -1.16
C THR A 73 -127.63 31.99 -1.09
N SER A 74 -127.71 32.59 0.11
CA SER A 74 -127.46 34.01 0.33
C SER A 74 -126.10 34.39 -0.23
N ASP A 75 -126.09 35.48 -1.01
CA ASP A 75 -124.87 36.00 -1.62
C ASP A 75 -123.76 36.27 -0.59
N GLN A 76 -124.12 36.58 0.66
CA GLN A 76 -123.15 36.84 1.72
C GLN A 76 -122.42 35.56 2.15
N ASN A 77 -123.12 34.43 2.26
CA ASN A 77 -122.50 33.14 2.60
C ASN A 77 -121.69 32.61 1.42
N ARG A 78 -122.23 32.69 0.19
CA ARG A 78 -121.49 32.33 -1.03
C ARG A 78 -120.19 33.15 -1.17
N LYS A 79 -120.19 34.44 -0.81
CA LYS A 79 -118.98 35.27 -0.79
C LYS A 79 -117.98 34.84 0.30
N LYS A 80 -118.45 34.42 1.47
CA LYS A 80 -117.57 33.90 2.53
C LYS A 80 -116.93 32.57 2.11
N ASP A 81 -117.69 31.67 1.49
CA ASP A 81 -117.18 30.40 0.98
C ASP A 81 -116.16 30.61 -0.15
N MET A 82 -116.44 31.52 -1.08
CA MET A 82 -115.47 31.89 -2.12
C MET A 82 -114.18 32.48 -1.55
N LYS A 83 -114.27 33.29 -0.48
CA LYS A 83 -113.08 33.80 0.22
C LYS A 83 -112.32 32.68 0.92
N ALA A 84 -113.01 31.76 1.61
CA ALA A 84 -112.40 30.61 2.26
C ALA A 84 -111.69 29.69 1.25
N ILE A 85 -112.33 29.42 0.11
CA ILE A 85 -111.75 28.67 -1.02
C ILE A 85 -110.53 29.40 -1.58
N GLY A 86 -110.59 30.73 -1.72
CA GLY A 86 -109.47 31.56 -2.15
C GLY A 86 -108.27 31.44 -1.20
N THR A 87 -108.51 31.56 0.12
CA THR A 87 -107.45 31.39 1.13
C THR A 87 -106.90 29.97 1.16
N LEU A 88 -107.74 28.94 1.01
CA LEU A 88 -107.32 27.53 0.93
C LEU A 88 -106.44 27.27 -0.30
N LYS A 89 -106.81 27.81 -1.47
CA LYS A 89 -105.99 27.71 -2.68
C LYS A 89 -104.62 28.38 -2.49
N GLN A 90 -104.59 29.54 -1.85
CA GLN A 90 -103.34 30.24 -1.58
C GLN A 90 -102.45 29.45 -0.60
N ILE A 91 -103.02 28.89 0.47
CA ILE A 91 -102.30 28.04 1.42
C ILE A 91 -101.80 26.76 0.76
N LEU A 92 -102.61 26.11 -0.08
CA LEU A 92 -102.21 24.91 -0.84
C LEU A 92 -101.06 25.23 -1.80
N SER A 93 -101.14 26.36 -2.53
CA SER A 93 -100.06 26.80 -3.41
C SER A 93 -98.77 27.10 -2.63
N CYS A 94 -98.87 27.73 -1.45
CA CYS A 94 -97.71 27.96 -0.59
C CYS A 94 -97.15 26.64 -0.02
N HIS A 95 -98.01 25.70 0.38
CA HIS A 95 -97.60 24.38 0.84
C HIS A 95 -96.86 23.61 -0.25
N ASP A 96 -97.37 23.60 -1.48
CA ASP A 96 -96.73 22.93 -2.60
C ASP A 96 -95.37 23.58 -2.96
N ALA A 97 -95.28 24.91 -2.87
CA ALA A 97 -94.02 25.63 -3.06
C ALA A 97 -92.98 25.28 -1.98
N LEU A 98 -93.37 25.26 -0.70
CA LEU A 98 -92.49 24.87 0.41
C LEU A 98 -92.09 23.39 0.32
N LYS A 99 -93.00 22.52 -0.09
CA LYS A 99 -92.72 21.10 -0.30
C LYS A 99 -91.67 20.90 -1.39
N ASN A 100 -91.79 21.62 -2.51
CA ASN A 100 -90.80 21.60 -3.58
C ASN A 100 -89.42 22.08 -3.08
N GLN A 101 -89.36 23.16 -2.30
CA GLN A 101 -88.10 23.64 -1.71
C GLN A 101 -87.49 22.63 -0.73
N ILE A 102 -88.30 21.97 0.11
CA ILE A 102 -87.84 20.91 1.00
C ILE A 102 -87.27 19.74 0.19
N ASP A 103 -87.94 19.34 -0.88
CA ASP A 103 -87.48 18.24 -1.73
C ASP A 103 -86.20 18.60 -2.50
N GLU A 104 -86.01 19.85 -2.92
CA GLU A 104 -84.76 20.35 -3.48
C GLU A 104 -83.61 20.31 -2.47
N VAL A 105 -83.85 20.75 -1.23
CA VAL A 105 -82.86 20.70 -0.14
C VAL A 105 -82.52 19.26 0.22
N LYS A 106 -83.51 18.35 0.27
CA LYS A 106 -83.27 16.91 0.48
C LYS A 106 -82.39 16.31 -0.62
N ARG A 107 -82.69 16.60 -1.90
CA ARG A 107 -81.85 16.16 -3.02
C ARG A 107 -80.44 16.74 -2.95
N TYR A 108 -80.28 17.97 -2.44
CA TYR A 108 -78.96 18.56 -2.21
C TYR A 108 -78.21 17.86 -1.06
N SER A 109 -78.88 17.58 0.06
CA SER A 109 -78.32 16.83 1.18
C SER A 109 -77.89 15.42 0.74
N GLU A 110 -78.73 14.71 0.00
CA GLU A 110 -78.41 13.36 -0.52
C GLU A 110 -77.17 13.38 -1.43
N ARG A 111 -77.00 14.43 -2.24
CA ARG A 111 -75.79 14.62 -3.06
C ARG A 111 -74.55 14.87 -2.19
N LEU A 112 -74.66 15.76 -1.20
CA LEU A 112 -73.55 16.00 -0.26
C LEU A 112 -73.20 14.75 0.55
N ASP A 113 -74.19 13.97 1.01
CA ASP A 113 -73.97 12.71 1.70
C ASP A 113 -73.29 11.67 0.80
N ALA A 114 -73.65 11.64 -0.48
CA ALA A 114 -72.97 10.78 -1.45
C ALA A 114 -71.51 11.21 -1.66
N ASP A 115 -71.23 12.51 -1.75
CA ASP A 115 -69.88 13.02 -1.92
C ASP A 115 -69.04 12.86 -0.64
N MET A 116 -69.61 13.07 0.55
CA MET A 116 -68.95 12.76 1.83
C MET A 116 -68.55 11.28 1.89
N LYS A 117 -69.45 10.36 1.52
CA LYS A 117 -69.12 8.92 1.45
C LYS A 117 -68.01 8.61 0.45
N LYS A 118 -67.92 9.33 -0.68
CA LYS A 118 -66.80 9.16 -1.63
C LYS A 118 -65.48 9.63 -1.01
N TYR A 119 -65.46 10.81 -0.39
CA TYR A 119 -64.26 11.34 0.24
C TYR A 119 -63.81 10.51 1.44
N GLU A 120 -64.74 10.01 2.26
CA GLU A 120 -64.43 9.07 3.35
C GLU A 120 -63.77 7.79 2.81
N LYS A 121 -64.28 7.23 1.71
CA LYS A 121 -63.65 6.08 1.04
C LYS A 121 -62.24 6.40 0.54
N MET A 122 -62.05 7.55 -0.13
CA MET A 122 -60.73 7.97 -0.60
C MET A 122 -59.74 8.21 0.55
N ILE A 123 -60.18 8.78 1.66
CA ILE A 123 -59.35 8.98 2.86
C ILE A 123 -58.97 7.62 3.47
N ALA A 124 -59.92 6.69 3.57
CA ALA A 124 -59.67 5.36 4.09
C ALA A 124 -58.69 4.57 3.20
N GLU A 125 -58.80 4.67 1.87
CA GLU A 125 -57.85 4.08 0.91
C GLU A 125 -56.45 4.67 1.09
N ARG A 126 -56.29 6.01 1.09
CA ARG A 126 -54.99 6.64 1.32
C ARG A 126 -54.38 6.31 2.69
N GLN A 127 -55.20 6.18 3.73
CA GLN A 127 -54.72 5.76 5.04
C GLN A 127 -54.24 4.30 5.05
N ARG A 128 -54.89 3.40 4.29
CA ARG A 128 -54.40 2.02 4.12
C ARG A 128 -53.08 2.00 3.35
N GLU A 129 -53.00 2.72 2.24
CA GLU A 129 -51.77 2.83 1.44
C GLU A 129 -50.60 3.37 2.27
N ARG A 130 -50.83 4.42 3.07
CA ARG A 130 -49.79 5.00 3.94
C ARG A 130 -49.37 4.06 5.06
N LYS A 131 -50.30 3.27 5.62
CA LYS A 131 -49.96 2.21 6.61
C LYS A 131 -49.13 1.10 5.98
N GLU A 132 -49.47 0.68 4.77
CA GLU A 132 -48.70 -0.34 4.04
C GLU A 132 -47.30 0.19 3.68
N GLN A 133 -47.20 1.43 3.21
CA GLN A 133 -45.91 2.09 2.96
C GLN A 133 -45.06 2.18 4.22
N MET A 134 -45.63 2.58 5.36
CA MET A 134 -44.89 2.61 6.64
C MET A 134 -44.43 1.21 7.06
N ARG A 135 -45.23 0.16 6.82
CA ARG A 135 -44.82 -1.21 7.13
C ARG A 135 -43.64 -1.64 6.26
N ILE A 136 -43.72 -1.41 4.95
CA ILE A 136 -42.64 -1.73 4.00
C ILE A 136 -41.37 -0.94 4.32
N GLU A 137 -41.50 0.34 4.67
CA GLU A 137 -40.37 1.19 5.04
C GLU A 137 -39.72 0.75 6.36
N ALA A 138 -40.51 0.32 7.35
CA ALA A 138 -39.98 -0.26 8.58
C ALA A 138 -39.26 -1.59 8.33
N GLU A 139 -39.84 -2.48 7.52
CA GLU A 139 -39.21 -3.75 7.12
C GLU A 139 -37.91 -3.52 6.32
N ALA A 140 -37.91 -2.56 5.39
CA ALA A 140 -36.72 -2.16 4.64
C ALA A 140 -35.64 -1.53 5.53
N GLY A 141 -36.04 -0.71 6.51
CA GLY A 141 -35.16 -0.11 7.52
C GLY A 141 -34.49 -1.16 8.41
N GLU A 142 -35.24 -2.16 8.87
CA GLU A 142 -34.71 -3.28 9.64
C GLU A 142 -33.72 -4.10 8.81
N LEU A 143 -34.07 -4.43 7.56
CA LEU A 143 -33.18 -5.17 6.66
C LEU A 143 -31.88 -4.39 6.38
N LYS A 144 -32.00 -3.06 6.18
CA LYS A 144 -30.85 -2.17 6.01
C LYS A 144 -29.96 -2.15 7.25
N TRP A 145 -30.55 -2.01 8.44
CA TRP A 145 -29.81 -2.05 9.71
C TRP A 145 -29.07 -3.39 9.91
N GLN A 146 -29.72 -4.51 9.60
CA GLN A 146 -29.10 -5.84 9.66
C GLN A 146 -27.94 -5.98 8.66
N LEU A 147 -28.09 -5.43 7.45
CA LEU A 147 -27.02 -5.41 6.45
C LEU A 147 -25.84 -4.54 6.92
N GLU A 148 -26.09 -3.33 7.39
CA GLU A 148 -25.05 -2.42 7.92
C GLU A 148 -24.30 -3.06 9.10
N ARG A 149 -25.02 -3.73 10.01
CA ARG A 149 -24.42 -4.46 11.13
C ARG A 149 -23.54 -5.62 10.65
N LYS A 150 -23.98 -6.37 9.64
CA LYS A 150 -23.18 -7.44 9.03
C LYS A 150 -21.93 -6.88 8.34
N ILE A 151 -22.07 -5.78 7.60
CA ILE A 151 -20.95 -5.08 6.95
C ILE A 151 -19.93 -4.65 8.02
N SER A 152 -20.36 -3.96 9.07
CA SER A 152 -19.45 -3.51 10.15
C SER A 152 -18.75 -4.68 10.86
N THR A 153 -19.45 -5.81 11.05
CA THR A 153 -18.84 -7.03 11.61
C THR A 153 -17.80 -7.63 10.66
N MET A 154 -18.10 -7.68 9.36
CA MET A 154 -17.17 -8.15 8.34
C MET A 154 -15.95 -7.22 8.20
N GLU A 155 -16.15 -5.90 8.25
CA GLU A 155 -15.07 -4.90 8.25
C GLU A 155 -14.18 -5.05 9.48
N THR A 156 -14.77 -5.19 10.67
CA THR A 156 -14.00 -5.40 11.91
C THR A 156 -13.21 -6.71 11.85
N SER A 157 -13.81 -7.79 11.32
CA SER A 157 -13.14 -9.06 11.10
C SER A 157 -11.99 -8.93 10.10
N LEU A 158 -12.20 -8.24 8.99
CA LEU A 158 -11.19 -7.94 7.98
C LEU A 158 -10.03 -7.15 8.59
N HIS A 159 -10.31 -6.06 9.30
CA HIS A 159 -9.29 -5.27 10.00
C HIS A 159 -8.50 -6.12 10.98
N THR A 160 -9.17 -6.98 11.76
CA THR A 160 -8.50 -7.90 12.70
C THR A 160 -7.59 -8.89 11.97
N LYS A 161 -8.02 -9.43 10.83
CA LYS A 161 -7.21 -10.36 10.02
C LYS A 161 -6.03 -9.65 9.35
N THR A 162 -6.24 -8.46 8.82
CA THR A 162 -5.19 -7.62 8.22
C THR A 162 -4.16 -7.21 9.27
N SER A 163 -4.59 -6.79 10.46
CA SER A 163 -3.68 -6.48 11.57
C SER A 163 -2.84 -7.70 11.95
N LYS A 164 -3.45 -8.88 12.14
CA LYS A 164 -2.70 -10.11 12.43
C LYS A 164 -1.72 -10.47 11.32
N PHE A 165 -2.11 -10.26 10.06
CA PHE A 165 -1.22 -10.46 8.92
C PHE A 165 -0.01 -9.51 8.97
N CYS A 166 -0.24 -8.22 9.20
CA CYS A 166 0.83 -7.24 9.41
C CYS A 166 1.75 -7.63 10.58
N ASP A 167 1.18 -8.08 11.71
CA ASP A 167 1.96 -8.57 12.86
C ASP A 167 2.83 -9.77 12.49
N THR A 168 2.29 -10.74 11.74
CA THR A 168 3.08 -11.89 11.27
C THR A 168 4.17 -11.49 10.28
N LEU A 169 3.93 -10.48 9.43
CA LEU A 169 4.96 -9.94 8.54
C LEU A 169 6.08 -9.25 9.33
N ALA A 170 5.74 -8.45 10.34
CA ALA A 170 6.70 -7.80 11.22
C ALA A 170 7.55 -8.84 11.99
N GLN A 171 6.92 -9.90 12.52
CA GLN A 171 7.63 -11.01 13.15
C GLN A 171 8.54 -11.74 12.15
N ASN A 172 8.09 -11.95 10.92
CA ASN A 172 8.90 -12.58 9.88
C ASN A 172 10.13 -11.72 9.55
N GLU A 173 9.98 -10.40 9.46
CA GLU A 173 11.09 -9.49 9.22
C GLU A 173 12.09 -9.48 10.38
N ASN A 174 11.61 -9.51 11.62
CA ASN A 174 12.47 -9.68 12.80
C ASN A 174 13.26 -11.00 12.76
N LEU A 175 12.59 -12.12 12.44
CA LEU A 175 13.25 -13.43 12.31
C LEU A 175 14.28 -13.45 11.18
N LYS A 176 14.01 -12.82 10.04
CA LYS A 176 15.01 -12.65 8.97
C LYS A 176 16.22 -11.86 9.46
N GLY A 177 16.00 -10.77 10.19
CA GLY A 177 17.05 -9.98 10.80
C GLY A 177 17.90 -10.80 11.79
N GLU A 178 17.26 -11.66 12.61
CA GLU A 178 17.98 -12.59 13.49
C GLU A 178 18.79 -13.64 12.72
N ILE A 179 18.22 -14.23 11.67
CA ILE A 179 18.92 -15.18 10.79
C ILE A 179 20.14 -14.52 10.17
N GLU A 180 20.03 -13.27 9.70
CA GLU A 180 21.14 -12.53 9.11
C GLU A 180 22.23 -12.20 10.13
N LYS A 181 21.85 -11.80 11.35
CA LYS A 181 22.79 -11.64 12.48
C LYS A 181 23.53 -12.95 12.77
N LEU A 182 22.83 -14.08 12.86
CA LEU A 182 23.44 -15.39 13.11
C LEU A 182 24.35 -15.84 11.95
N ARG A 183 23.97 -15.57 10.70
CA ARG A 183 24.81 -15.84 9.52
C ARG A 183 26.10 -15.02 9.55
N ASN A 184 26.02 -13.74 9.89
CA ASN A 184 27.18 -12.87 10.04
C ASN A 184 28.09 -13.34 11.17
N GLN A 185 27.53 -13.69 12.33
CA GLN A 185 28.28 -14.29 13.43
C GLN A 185 28.97 -15.58 12.99
N ARG A 186 28.27 -16.50 12.34
CA ARG A 186 28.86 -17.73 11.81
C ARG A 186 30.01 -17.44 10.84
N LYS A 187 29.86 -16.47 9.94
CA LYS A 187 30.94 -16.05 9.02
C LYS A 187 32.17 -15.56 9.79
N THR A 188 31.98 -14.73 10.82
CA THR A 188 33.09 -14.28 11.67
C THR A 188 33.74 -15.43 12.43
N TYR A 189 32.96 -16.38 12.96
CA TYR A 189 33.48 -17.57 13.63
C TYR A 189 34.26 -18.48 12.67
N MET A 190 33.78 -18.69 11.45
CA MET A 190 34.49 -19.48 10.44
C MET A 190 35.81 -18.83 10.05
N MET A 191 35.85 -17.49 9.91
CA MET A 191 37.08 -16.76 9.65
C MET A 191 38.07 -16.87 10.82
N LEU A 192 37.60 -16.73 12.05
CA LEU A 192 38.41 -16.91 13.24
C LEU A 192 38.96 -18.34 13.34
N HIS A 193 38.11 -19.35 13.12
CA HIS A 193 38.50 -20.75 13.14
C HIS A 193 39.56 -21.05 12.08
N LYS A 194 39.39 -20.55 10.85
CA LYS A 194 40.39 -20.69 9.79
C LYS A 194 41.74 -20.11 10.21
N ARG A 195 41.75 -18.88 10.74
CA ARG A 195 42.96 -18.23 11.24
C ARG A 195 43.63 -19.00 12.38
N LEU A 196 42.83 -19.57 13.29
CA LEU A 196 43.36 -20.40 14.39
C LEU A 196 43.93 -21.72 13.87
N SER A 197 43.30 -22.35 12.89
CA SER A 197 43.80 -23.55 12.22
C SER A 197 45.14 -23.28 11.52
N GLU A 198 45.24 -22.18 10.78
CA GLU A 198 46.49 -21.79 10.10
C GLU A 198 47.62 -21.56 11.11
N LYS A 199 47.33 -20.89 12.24
CA LYS A 199 48.30 -20.73 13.34
C LYS A 199 48.71 -22.05 13.96
N LEU A 200 47.77 -22.99 14.12
CA LEU A 200 48.06 -24.31 14.66
C LEU A 200 48.97 -25.10 13.70
N ASP A 201 48.70 -25.05 12.39
CA ASP A 201 49.53 -25.68 11.37
C ASP A 201 50.94 -25.08 11.33
N GLU A 202 51.04 -23.75 11.44
CA GLU A 202 52.33 -23.07 11.53
C GLU A 202 53.12 -23.50 12.78
N LEU A 203 52.45 -23.58 13.94
CA LEU A 203 53.07 -24.04 15.17
C LEU A 203 53.52 -25.50 15.05
N ASN A 204 52.72 -26.38 14.45
CA ASN A 204 53.08 -27.77 14.20
C ASN A 204 54.29 -27.88 13.25
N LYS A 205 54.37 -27.05 12.21
CA LYS A 205 55.56 -26.97 11.33
C LYS A 205 56.80 -26.51 12.10
N ARG A 206 56.67 -25.48 12.94
CA ARG A 206 57.77 -25.00 13.80
C ARG A 206 58.22 -26.08 14.79
N LYS A 207 57.28 -26.78 15.42
CA LYS A 207 57.56 -27.92 16.31
C LYS A 207 58.31 -29.03 15.56
N ALA A 208 57.85 -29.41 14.37
CA ALA A 208 58.52 -30.41 13.55
C ALA A 208 59.95 -29.99 13.18
N LYS A 209 60.15 -28.71 12.80
CA LYS A 209 61.49 -28.16 12.51
C LYS A 209 62.41 -28.22 13.73
N ILE A 210 61.91 -27.86 14.92
CA ILE A 210 62.69 -27.95 16.17
C ILE A 210 63.05 -29.40 16.47
N THR A 211 62.12 -30.34 16.31
CA THR A 211 62.39 -31.77 16.50
C THR A 211 63.46 -32.26 15.52
N GLN A 212 63.38 -31.89 14.23
CA GLN A 212 64.40 -32.24 13.23
C GLN A 212 65.78 -31.67 13.58
N LEU A 213 65.84 -30.40 13.98
CA LEU A 213 67.10 -29.77 14.42
C LEU A 213 67.66 -30.45 15.67
N ALA A 214 66.80 -30.81 16.63
CA ALA A 214 67.22 -31.55 17.80
C ALA A 214 67.78 -32.93 17.45
N THR A 215 67.10 -33.69 16.58
CA THR A 215 67.60 -34.99 16.08
C THR A 215 68.95 -34.83 15.38
N ALA A 216 69.08 -33.86 14.47
CA ALA A 216 70.36 -33.60 13.79
C ALA A 216 71.50 -33.24 14.75
N ALA A 217 71.22 -32.44 15.79
CA ALA A 217 72.20 -32.13 16.82
C ALA A 217 72.58 -33.36 17.66
N TYR A 218 71.62 -34.25 17.95
CA TYR A 218 71.90 -35.53 18.62
C TYR A 218 72.76 -36.45 17.77
N ASP A 219 72.49 -36.56 16.47
CA ASP A 219 73.27 -37.37 15.53
C ASP A 219 74.71 -36.84 15.42
N GLN A 220 74.87 -35.52 15.26
CA GLN A 220 76.19 -34.87 15.24
C GLN A 220 76.98 -35.11 16.55
N ARG A 221 76.30 -35.03 17.69
CA ARG A 221 76.91 -35.31 18.99
C ARG A 221 77.34 -36.78 19.09
N ASP A 222 76.54 -37.72 18.61
CA ASP A 222 76.88 -39.14 18.62
C ASP A 222 78.04 -39.45 17.69
N ASP A 223 78.08 -38.87 16.49
CA ASP A 223 79.21 -38.95 15.57
C ASP A 223 80.50 -38.42 16.20
N ALA A 224 80.45 -37.26 16.86
CA ALA A 224 81.59 -36.69 17.56
C ALA A 224 82.05 -37.59 18.72
N LYS A 225 81.11 -38.17 19.46
CA LYS A 225 81.39 -39.12 20.55
C LYS A 225 82.04 -40.40 20.01
N ASN A 226 81.54 -40.96 18.91
CA ASN A 226 82.07 -42.16 18.26
C ASN A 226 83.49 -41.90 17.72
N LYS A 227 83.73 -40.75 17.07
CA LYS A 227 85.08 -40.32 16.65
C LYS A 227 86.04 -40.17 17.83
N ARG A 228 85.60 -39.54 18.92
CA ARG A 228 86.40 -39.39 20.14
C ARG A 228 86.77 -40.76 20.73
N MET A 229 85.82 -41.69 20.76
CA MET A 229 86.04 -43.04 21.27
C MET A 229 87.03 -43.82 20.39
N ALA A 230 86.89 -43.76 19.07
CA ALA A 230 87.83 -44.39 18.14
C ALA A 230 89.26 -43.81 18.24
N LEU A 231 89.38 -42.49 18.40
CA LEU A 231 90.69 -41.85 18.63
C LEU A 231 91.30 -42.24 19.98
N ALA A 232 90.48 -42.36 21.03
CA ALA A 232 90.95 -42.81 22.34
C ALA A 232 91.47 -44.26 22.27
N GLU A 233 90.73 -45.16 21.62
CA GLU A 233 91.15 -46.56 21.43
C GLU A 233 92.44 -46.65 20.59
N LYS A 234 92.55 -45.85 19.53
CA LYS A 234 93.79 -45.77 18.74
C LYS A 234 94.96 -45.27 19.58
N ASN A 235 94.76 -44.20 20.35
CA ASN A 235 95.81 -43.64 21.21
C ASN A 235 96.26 -44.62 22.30
N GLU A 236 95.33 -45.41 22.86
CA GLU A 236 95.64 -46.48 23.81
C GLU A 236 96.50 -47.57 23.17
N LYS A 237 96.16 -48.02 21.95
CA LYS A 237 96.97 -48.99 21.19
C LYS A 237 98.35 -48.44 20.83
N ASP A 238 98.43 -47.20 20.35
CA ASP A 238 99.69 -46.53 20.00
C ASP A 238 100.57 -46.36 21.25
N SER A 239 99.99 -45.98 22.39
CA SER A 239 100.70 -45.89 23.67
C SER A 239 101.22 -47.25 24.14
N ALA A 240 100.41 -48.30 24.06
CA ALA A 240 100.82 -49.66 24.41
C ALA A 240 101.94 -50.19 23.48
N ALA A 241 101.89 -49.86 22.19
CA ALA A 241 102.94 -50.18 21.23
C ALA A 241 104.24 -49.44 21.56
N TYR A 242 104.16 -48.13 21.83
CA TYR A 242 105.31 -47.32 22.25
C TYR A 242 105.93 -47.84 23.54
N GLU A 243 105.13 -48.20 24.54
CA GLU A 243 105.62 -48.82 25.78
C GLU A 243 106.31 -50.17 25.55
N ALA A 244 105.85 -50.95 24.56
CA ALA A 244 106.51 -52.19 24.17
C ALA A 244 107.87 -51.93 23.49
N GLU A 245 107.93 -50.98 22.56
CA GLU A 245 109.17 -50.55 21.90
C GLU A 245 110.19 -50.01 22.91
N VAL A 246 109.76 -49.14 23.83
CA VAL A 246 110.62 -48.61 24.90
C VAL A 246 111.16 -49.73 25.79
N ARG A 247 110.35 -50.74 26.12
CA ARG A 247 110.82 -51.91 26.89
C ARG A 247 111.85 -52.72 26.11
N GLU A 248 111.67 -52.90 24.80
CA GLU A 248 112.62 -53.63 23.98
C GLU A 248 113.94 -52.86 23.81
N LEU A 249 113.87 -51.55 23.55
CA LEU A 249 115.06 -50.69 23.53
C LEU A 249 115.81 -50.71 24.85
N LYS A 250 115.11 -50.67 25.99
CA LYS A 250 115.74 -50.83 27.31
C LYS A 250 116.46 -52.18 27.44
N ARG A 251 115.87 -53.29 26.98
CA ARG A 251 116.53 -54.60 26.98
C ARG A 251 117.78 -54.63 26.10
N ILE A 252 117.73 -54.01 24.93
CA ILE A 252 118.89 -53.89 24.03
C ILE A 252 119.99 -53.06 24.71
N ILE A 253 119.63 -51.92 25.32
CA ILE A 253 120.57 -51.09 26.08
C ILE A 253 121.18 -51.87 27.24
N ASP A 254 120.39 -52.59 28.04
CA ASP A 254 120.88 -53.40 29.15
C ASP A 254 121.83 -54.50 28.67
N HIS A 255 121.51 -55.14 27.53
CA HIS A 255 122.38 -56.13 26.88
C HIS A 255 123.69 -55.51 26.39
N ASP A 256 123.61 -54.37 25.70
CA ASP A 256 124.78 -53.62 25.22
C ASP A 256 125.62 -53.08 26.38
N GLU A 257 125.00 -52.68 27.49
CA GLU A 257 125.71 -52.24 28.69
C GLU A 257 126.42 -53.42 29.36
N GLN A 258 125.78 -54.59 29.43
CA GLN A 258 126.42 -55.83 29.88
C GLN A 258 127.57 -56.24 28.95
N LEU A 259 127.38 -56.16 27.64
CA LEU A 259 128.41 -56.43 26.64
C LEU A 259 129.55 -55.42 26.74
N HIS A 260 129.25 -54.14 26.92
CA HIS A 260 130.23 -53.07 27.11
C HIS A 260 130.99 -53.27 28.41
N LYS A 261 130.34 -53.65 29.51
CA LYS A 261 130.99 -54.02 30.77
C LYS A 261 131.93 -55.22 30.56
N PHE A 262 131.47 -56.27 29.88
CA PHE A 262 132.28 -57.43 29.53
C PHE A 262 133.49 -57.06 28.65
N MET A 263 133.26 -56.28 27.59
CA MET A 263 134.31 -55.80 26.69
C MET A 263 135.26 -54.83 27.40
N THR A 264 134.80 -54.00 28.32
CA THR A 264 135.63 -53.10 29.11
C THR A 264 136.51 -53.88 30.08
N ILE A 265 136.01 -54.95 30.70
CA ILE A 265 136.84 -55.86 31.51
C ILE A 265 137.93 -56.50 30.63
N LYS A 266 137.56 -57.08 29.47
CA LYS A 266 138.53 -57.64 28.51
C LYS A 266 139.47 -56.61 27.85
N SER A 267 139.01 -55.38 27.70
CA SER A 267 139.75 -54.29 27.07
C SER A 267 140.66 -53.62 28.08
N ASN A 268 140.28 -53.49 29.35
CA ASN A 268 141.20 -53.03 30.40
C ASN A 268 142.40 -53.98 30.52
N GLU A 269 142.19 -55.29 30.40
CA GLU A 269 143.29 -56.27 30.25
C GLU A 269 144.16 -56.03 29.00
N ARG A 270 143.66 -55.38 27.94
CA ARG A 270 144.42 -55.00 26.72
C ARG A 270 144.91 -53.55 26.69
N MET A 271 144.29 -52.63 27.42
CA MET A 271 144.55 -51.19 27.44
C MET A 271 145.65 -50.83 28.43
N GLU A 272 145.92 -51.68 29.43
CA GLU A 272 147.20 -51.64 30.12
C GLU A 272 148.36 -51.88 29.13
N TRP A 273 148.19 -52.79 28.16
CA TRP A 273 149.19 -53.05 27.13
C TRP A 273 149.28 -51.95 26.05
N LYS A 274 148.20 -51.22 25.78
CA LYS A 274 148.15 -50.18 24.72
C LYS A 274 148.47 -48.75 25.22
N ARG A 275 148.15 -48.40 26.48
CA ARG A 275 148.58 -47.11 27.08
C ARG A 275 150.10 -46.99 27.18
N GLU A 276 150.82 -48.10 27.27
CA GLU A 276 152.29 -48.14 27.17
C GLU A 276 152.78 -47.78 25.74
N ALA A 277 152.00 -48.09 24.70
CA ALA A 277 152.37 -47.90 23.29
C ALA A 277 151.98 -46.53 22.72
N GLU A 278 150.91 -45.90 23.23
CA GLU A 278 150.32 -44.67 22.66
C GLU A 278 150.98 -43.37 23.17
N LYS A 279 151.74 -43.41 24.28
CA LYS A 279 152.63 -42.32 24.72
C LYS A 279 153.78 -42.04 23.75
N ARG A 280 154.04 -42.91 22.75
CA ARG A 280 155.10 -42.71 21.73
C ARG A 280 154.62 -42.12 20.40
N ARG A 281 153.34 -41.79 20.23
CA ARG A 281 152.76 -41.37 18.93
C ARG A 281 152.05 -40.01 18.94
N GLN A 282 152.44 -39.08 19.81
CA GLN A 282 152.06 -37.67 19.74
C GLN A 282 153.26 -36.79 19.37
N LYS A 283 153.70 -36.87 18.10
CA LYS A 283 154.58 -35.89 17.44
C LYS A 283 154.20 -35.83 15.95
N HIS A 284 153.59 -34.71 15.55
CA HIS A 284 153.35 -34.18 14.19
C HIS A 284 152.13 -34.67 13.39
N GLY A 285 151.39 -33.71 12.84
CA GLY A 285 150.44 -33.89 11.73
C GLY A 285 149.32 -32.86 11.73
N ALA A 286 149.57 -31.69 11.13
CA ALA A 286 148.61 -30.60 10.90
C ALA A 286 148.04 -30.71 9.47
N ASP A 287 146.71 -30.73 9.33
CA ASP A 287 146.05 -30.56 8.02
C ASP A 287 144.62 -30.03 8.23
N GLY A 288 144.41 -28.72 8.02
CA GLY A 288 143.12 -28.05 8.31
C GLY A 288 142.92 -26.71 7.59
N GLU A 289 143.78 -26.35 6.65
CA GLU A 289 143.85 -24.99 6.12
C GLU A 289 142.88 -24.69 4.95
N ILE A 290 142.22 -25.71 4.39
CA ILE A 290 141.42 -25.56 3.16
C ILE A 290 139.92 -25.31 3.45
N ALA A 291 139.37 -25.83 4.55
CA ALA A 291 137.99 -25.56 4.99
C ALA A 291 137.80 -24.12 5.53
N ARG A 292 138.87 -23.53 6.08
CA ARG A 292 138.83 -22.20 6.72
C ARG A 292 138.58 -21.06 5.71
N LYS A 293 139.06 -21.22 4.47
CA LYS A 293 138.93 -20.20 3.41
C LYS A 293 137.53 -20.10 2.79
N GLN A 294 136.72 -21.16 2.81
CA GLN A 294 135.32 -21.11 2.36
C GLN A 294 134.38 -20.54 3.43
N GLN A 295 134.67 -20.80 4.71
CA GLN A 295 133.94 -20.21 5.83
C GLN A 295 134.10 -18.68 5.86
N GLN A 296 135.31 -18.18 5.60
CA GLN A 296 135.63 -16.75 5.64
C GLN A 296 134.78 -15.92 4.66
N LYS A 297 134.54 -16.43 3.45
CA LYS A 297 133.79 -15.70 2.40
C LYS A 297 132.30 -15.55 2.72
N LYS A 298 131.67 -16.57 3.31
CA LYS A 298 130.27 -16.47 3.78
C LYS A 298 130.14 -15.55 4.98
N ILE A 299 131.16 -15.49 5.84
CA ILE A 299 131.19 -14.57 6.99
C ILE A 299 131.27 -13.11 6.51
N GLU A 300 132.03 -12.82 5.46
CA GLU A 300 132.12 -11.48 4.87
C GLU A 300 130.80 -10.99 4.25
N GLU A 301 130.05 -11.86 3.57
CA GLU A 301 128.74 -11.51 2.99
C GLU A 301 127.68 -11.20 4.06
N TYR A 302 127.59 -12.02 5.12
CA TYR A 302 126.67 -11.75 6.23
C TYR A 302 127.07 -10.53 7.05
N SER A 303 128.37 -10.25 7.20
CA SER A 303 128.86 -9.04 7.87
C SER A 303 128.44 -7.77 7.13
N GLN A 304 128.46 -7.77 5.79
CA GLN A 304 128.05 -6.60 5.01
C GLN A 304 126.54 -6.32 5.08
N ALA A 305 125.70 -7.37 5.08
CA ALA A 305 124.26 -7.23 5.25
C ALA A 305 123.89 -6.72 6.66
N LEU A 306 124.62 -7.20 7.68
CA LEU A 306 124.40 -6.85 9.06
C LEU A 306 124.84 -5.41 9.38
N ASN A 307 125.97 -4.95 8.82
CA ASN A 307 126.41 -3.56 8.93
C ASN A 307 125.39 -2.58 8.32
N ARG A 308 124.74 -2.95 7.21
CA ARG A 308 123.68 -2.14 6.59
C ARG A 308 122.44 -2.00 7.46
N ILE A 309 122.08 -3.05 8.20
CA ILE A 309 120.96 -3.03 9.13
C ILE A 309 121.34 -2.27 10.41
N GLN A 310 122.60 -2.35 10.83
CA GLN A 310 123.15 -1.60 11.97
C GLN A 310 123.15 -0.08 11.72
N GLU A 311 123.46 0.38 10.51
CA GLU A 311 123.37 1.80 10.12
C GLU A 311 121.94 2.35 10.16
N ILE A 312 120.93 1.53 9.87
CA ILE A 312 119.51 1.96 9.85
C ILE A 312 118.88 1.90 11.24
N THR A 313 119.36 1.04 12.12
CA THR A 313 118.70 0.72 13.41
C THR A 313 119.35 1.43 14.61
N GLU A 314 120.54 2.04 14.44
CA GLU A 314 121.31 2.78 15.47
C GLU A 314 121.55 2.00 16.78
N THR A 315 121.57 0.67 16.73
CA THR A 315 121.82 -0.20 17.89
C THR A 315 122.92 -1.22 17.58
N GLU A 316 123.94 -1.31 18.45
CA GLU A 316 125.17 -2.10 18.21
C GLU A 316 125.04 -3.61 18.48
N ASP A 317 123.92 -4.07 19.02
CA ASP A 317 123.71 -5.48 19.40
C ASP A 317 122.72 -6.19 18.45
N VAL A 318 123.22 -7.23 17.79
CA VAL A 318 122.51 -8.02 16.76
C VAL A 318 121.25 -8.68 17.31
N ASP A 319 121.30 -9.17 18.56
CA ASP A 319 120.15 -9.82 19.19
C ASP A 319 119.04 -8.81 19.49
N ASN A 320 119.39 -7.56 19.80
CA ASN A 320 118.42 -6.49 19.98
C ASN A 320 117.78 -6.07 18.66
N ILE A 321 118.53 -6.02 17.55
CA ILE A 321 117.97 -5.77 16.22
C ILE A 321 116.97 -6.86 15.82
N LEU A 322 117.31 -8.14 15.98
CA LEU A 322 116.41 -9.25 15.67
C LEU A 322 115.15 -9.24 16.54
N ARG A 323 115.28 -8.88 17.81
CA ARG A 323 114.15 -8.75 18.74
C ARG A 323 113.24 -7.58 18.36
N ILE A 324 113.80 -6.43 17.98
CA ILE A 324 113.04 -5.27 17.50
C ILE A 324 112.35 -5.61 16.18
N TYR A 325 113.03 -6.30 15.26
CA TYR A 325 112.46 -6.71 13.98
C TYR A 325 111.31 -7.71 14.17
N ARG A 326 111.50 -8.75 14.98
CA ARG A 326 110.44 -9.73 15.28
C ARG A 326 109.24 -9.06 15.95
N ARG A 327 109.48 -8.15 16.89
CA ARG A 327 108.41 -7.36 17.52
C ARG A 327 107.67 -6.48 16.51
N LYS A 328 108.39 -5.79 15.62
CA LYS A 328 107.78 -5.01 14.55
C LYS A 328 107.03 -5.87 13.54
N GLU A 329 107.51 -7.08 13.25
CA GLU A 329 106.84 -8.04 12.38
C GLU A 329 105.55 -8.57 13.01
N GLU A 330 105.58 -8.90 14.30
CA GLU A 330 104.41 -9.26 15.10
C GLU A 330 103.40 -8.10 15.15
N ASP A 331 103.85 -6.90 15.48
CA ASP A 331 103.00 -5.69 15.49
C ASP A 331 102.38 -5.44 14.11
N ASN A 332 103.17 -5.55 13.04
CA ASN A 332 102.68 -5.37 11.67
C ASN A 332 101.69 -6.47 11.25
N PHE A 333 101.93 -7.72 11.68
CA PHE A 333 100.99 -8.83 11.45
C PHE A 333 99.67 -8.62 12.20
N THR A 334 99.71 -8.12 13.44
CA THR A 334 98.48 -7.78 14.18
C THR A 334 97.72 -6.62 13.54
N ILE A 335 98.41 -5.58 13.08
CA ILE A 335 97.79 -4.45 12.38
C ILE A 335 97.19 -4.92 11.05
N PHE A 336 97.89 -5.78 10.30
CA PHE A 336 97.38 -6.33 9.04
C PHE A 336 96.10 -7.14 9.26
N ASN A 337 96.08 -8.00 10.29
CA ASN A 337 94.88 -8.76 10.64
C ASN A 337 93.73 -7.84 11.08
N TYR A 338 94.02 -6.80 11.86
CA TYR A 338 93.02 -5.81 12.27
C TYR A 338 92.46 -5.01 11.09
N VAL A 339 93.31 -4.58 10.16
CA VAL A 339 92.90 -3.89 8.93
C VAL A 339 92.06 -4.83 8.05
N THR A 340 92.43 -6.11 7.96
CA THR A 340 91.65 -7.10 7.21
C THR A 340 90.28 -7.32 7.84
N GLU A 341 90.20 -7.42 9.17
CA GLU A 341 88.95 -7.56 9.89
C GLU A 341 88.07 -6.31 9.77
N LEU A 342 88.66 -5.10 9.86
CA LEU A 342 87.93 -3.85 9.60
C LEU A 342 87.42 -3.77 8.17
N ASN A 343 88.19 -4.23 7.18
CA ASN A 343 87.74 -4.26 5.79
C ASN A 343 86.56 -5.24 5.61
N ASN A 344 86.61 -6.42 6.23
CA ASN A 344 85.49 -7.36 6.23
C ASN A 344 84.24 -6.73 6.87
N GLN A 345 84.39 -6.05 8.02
CA GLN A 345 83.28 -5.34 8.67
C GLN A 345 82.72 -4.20 7.81
N ILE A 346 83.58 -3.50 7.06
CA ILE A 346 83.15 -2.47 6.10
C ILE A 346 82.37 -3.11 4.94
N GLU A 347 82.80 -4.26 4.43
CA GLU A 347 82.08 -5.00 3.38
C GLU A 347 80.71 -5.48 3.88
N ASP A 348 80.64 -6.07 5.07
CA ASP A 348 79.38 -6.50 5.70
C ASP A 348 78.42 -5.32 5.91
N LEU A 349 78.91 -4.21 6.44
CA LEU A 349 78.10 -2.99 6.61
C LEU A 349 77.62 -2.42 5.28
N ASN A 350 78.44 -2.47 4.23
CA ASN A 350 78.03 -2.02 2.90
C ASN A 350 76.98 -2.96 2.29
N GLU A 351 77.07 -4.26 2.51
CA GLU A 351 76.04 -5.22 2.07
C GLU A 351 74.72 -4.97 2.81
N ASP A 352 74.77 -4.70 4.12
CA ASP A 352 73.59 -4.36 4.91
C ASP A 352 72.98 -3.02 4.49
N ILE A 353 73.80 -2.00 4.20
CA ILE A 353 73.34 -0.73 3.62
C ILE A 353 72.65 -0.99 2.27
N ALA A 354 73.22 -1.83 1.40
CA ALA A 354 72.61 -2.16 0.11
C ALA A 354 71.25 -2.86 0.28
N LYS A 355 71.16 -3.86 1.17
CA LYS A 355 69.90 -4.55 1.51
C LYS A 355 68.86 -3.59 2.05
N LEU A 356 69.24 -2.69 2.96
CA LEU A 356 68.34 -1.66 3.50
C LEU A 356 67.85 -0.73 2.39
N HIS A 357 68.75 -0.30 1.49
CA HIS A 357 68.40 0.59 0.39
C HIS A 357 67.43 -0.06 -0.60
N ASP A 358 67.57 -1.36 -0.86
CA ASP A 358 66.66 -2.13 -1.71
C ASP A 358 65.30 -2.34 -1.02
N SER A 359 65.29 -2.65 0.28
CA SER A 359 64.05 -2.74 1.06
C SER A 359 63.29 -1.40 1.09
N MET A 360 64.01 -0.27 1.15
CA MET A 360 63.44 1.06 1.10
C MET A 360 62.82 1.35 -0.27
N LYS A 361 63.51 0.99 -1.36
CA LYS A 361 62.96 1.11 -2.73
C LYS A 361 61.71 0.26 -2.91
N GLU A 362 61.68 -0.96 -2.39
CA GLU A 362 60.50 -1.82 -2.45
C GLU A 362 59.31 -1.22 -1.66
N CYS A 363 59.57 -0.68 -0.47
CA CYS A 363 58.56 0.02 0.32
C CYS A 363 58.01 1.25 -0.41
N ILE A 364 58.87 2.06 -1.04
CA ILE A 364 58.46 3.21 -1.85
C ILE A 364 57.58 2.76 -3.03
N ARG A 365 58.00 1.74 -3.80
CA ARG A 365 57.20 1.21 -4.91
C ARG A 365 55.86 0.65 -4.44
N SER A 366 55.83 0.00 -3.28
CA SER A 366 54.59 -0.48 -2.68
C SER A 366 53.66 0.68 -2.27
N LYS A 367 54.22 1.76 -1.72
CA LYS A 367 53.47 2.97 -1.37
C LYS A 367 52.91 3.66 -2.61
N GLU A 368 53.72 3.84 -3.65
CA GLU A 368 53.30 4.44 -4.93
C GLU A 368 52.15 3.64 -5.56
N LYS A 369 52.22 2.31 -5.59
CA LYS A 369 51.12 1.46 -6.08
C LYS A 369 49.83 1.66 -5.29
N VAL A 370 49.91 1.72 -3.96
CA VAL A 370 48.73 1.95 -3.11
C VAL A 370 48.17 3.37 -3.33
N GLU A 371 49.02 4.37 -3.55
CA GLU A 371 48.59 5.72 -3.89
C GLU A 371 47.93 5.80 -5.28
N GLU A 372 48.47 5.12 -6.28
CA GLU A 372 47.88 4.98 -7.61
C GLU A 372 46.50 4.29 -7.57
N GLU A 373 46.39 3.17 -6.83
CA GLU A 373 45.12 2.48 -6.63
C GLU A 373 44.10 3.37 -5.92
N LYS A 374 44.52 4.10 -4.88
CA LYS A 374 43.67 5.07 -4.18
C LYS A 374 43.22 6.20 -5.10
N PHE A 375 44.12 6.71 -5.96
CA PHE A 375 43.81 7.76 -6.92
C PHE A 375 42.80 7.27 -7.97
N GLU A 376 42.95 6.05 -8.47
CA GLU A 376 41.99 5.45 -9.41
C GLU A 376 40.61 5.24 -8.77
N ILE A 377 40.56 4.75 -7.52
CA ILE A 377 39.29 4.64 -6.76
C ILE A 377 38.66 6.01 -6.57
N MET A 378 39.43 7.03 -6.17
CA MET A 378 38.94 8.40 -5.99
C MET A 378 38.38 8.95 -7.31
N ARG A 379 39.07 8.74 -8.42
CA ARG A 379 38.63 9.16 -9.76
C ARG A 379 37.38 8.41 -10.23
N GLN A 380 37.21 7.15 -9.84
CA GLN A 380 35.98 6.39 -10.12
C GLN A 380 34.81 6.91 -9.30
N LEU A 381 35.03 7.22 -8.02
CA LEU A 381 34.01 7.81 -7.15
C LEU A 381 33.60 9.20 -7.62
N GLU A 382 34.55 10.04 -8.04
CA GLU A 382 34.28 11.36 -8.59
C GLU A 382 33.46 11.28 -9.89
N ARG A 383 33.80 10.35 -10.79
CA ARG A 383 33.02 10.07 -12.00
C ARG A 383 31.58 9.66 -11.67
N ARG A 384 31.38 8.75 -10.71
CA ARG A 384 30.04 8.34 -10.27
C ARG A 384 29.27 9.50 -9.65
N MET A 385 29.90 10.25 -8.77
CA MET A 385 29.30 11.42 -8.14
C MET A 385 28.86 12.46 -9.19
N ASN A 386 29.67 12.73 -10.20
CA ASN A 386 29.29 13.66 -11.26
C ASN A 386 28.15 13.11 -12.14
N ALA A 387 28.16 11.82 -12.47
CA ALA A 387 27.05 11.19 -13.20
C ALA A 387 25.74 11.22 -12.39
N ASP A 388 25.81 10.95 -11.09
CA ASP A 388 24.64 11.01 -10.20
C ASP A 388 24.13 12.44 -10.03
N LYS A 389 25.02 13.44 -9.98
CA LYS A 389 24.64 14.86 -9.99
C LYS A 389 23.95 15.27 -11.28
N GLU A 390 24.52 14.90 -12.44
CA GLU A 390 23.90 15.19 -13.74
C GLU A 390 22.52 14.54 -13.87
N ALA A 391 22.36 13.30 -13.36
CA ALA A 391 21.06 12.63 -13.32
C ALA A 391 20.07 13.35 -12.39
N ALA A 392 20.51 13.78 -11.21
CA ALA A 392 19.69 14.54 -10.26
C ALA A 392 19.26 15.90 -10.85
N ASP A 393 20.17 16.64 -11.46
CA ASP A 393 19.89 17.92 -12.12
C ASP A 393 18.88 17.74 -13.27
N ALA A 394 19.00 16.66 -14.04
CA ALA A 394 18.06 16.32 -15.11
C ALA A 394 16.66 15.98 -14.57
N ASP A 395 16.58 15.27 -13.45
CA ASP A 395 15.33 14.91 -12.78
C ASP A 395 14.67 16.12 -12.10
N GLU A 396 15.45 17.03 -11.52
CA GLU A 396 14.97 18.32 -11.01
C GLU A 396 14.39 19.17 -12.15
N LEU A 397 15.10 19.27 -13.27
CA LEU A 397 14.60 20.00 -14.44
C LEU A 397 13.30 19.38 -14.98
N ARG A 398 13.21 18.05 -15.06
CA ARG A 398 11.99 17.34 -15.47
C ARG A 398 10.84 17.62 -14.50
N THR A 399 11.11 17.61 -13.21
CA THR A 399 10.13 17.90 -12.17
C THR A 399 9.63 19.33 -12.25
N ALA A 400 10.52 20.31 -12.44
CA ALA A 400 10.14 21.71 -12.67
C ALA A 400 9.30 21.90 -13.94
N GLN A 401 9.61 21.17 -15.01
CA GLN A 401 8.79 21.18 -16.24
C GLN A 401 7.39 20.59 -15.98
N ILE A 402 7.30 19.47 -15.25
CA ILE A 402 6.01 18.86 -14.87
C ILE A 402 5.18 19.84 -14.04
N TYR A 403 5.76 20.49 -13.03
CA TYR A 403 5.05 21.49 -12.23
C TYR A 403 4.57 22.68 -13.07
N LYS A 404 5.37 23.15 -14.02
CA LYS A 404 4.95 24.21 -14.95
C LYS A 404 3.76 23.77 -15.82
N ILE A 405 3.75 22.52 -16.28
CA ILE A 405 2.62 21.96 -17.04
C ILE A 405 1.38 21.88 -16.15
N ILE A 406 1.52 21.40 -14.91
CA ILE A 406 0.42 21.30 -13.94
C ILE A 406 -0.18 22.69 -13.68
N ASP A 407 0.64 23.72 -13.48
CA ASP A 407 0.15 25.09 -13.26
C ASP A 407 -0.55 25.67 -14.48
N GLN A 408 -0.05 25.38 -15.69
CA GLN A 408 -0.75 25.71 -16.92
C GLN A 408 -2.13 25.03 -16.98
N VAL A 409 -2.21 23.73 -16.66
CA VAL A 409 -3.48 22.99 -16.61
C VAL A 409 -4.43 23.58 -15.56
N LYS A 410 -3.96 23.88 -14.33
CA LYS A 410 -4.76 24.55 -13.30
C LYS A 410 -5.35 25.86 -13.81
N SER A 411 -4.54 26.70 -14.47
CA SER A 411 -4.97 27.99 -15.02
C SER A 411 -6.00 27.84 -16.16
N GLN A 412 -5.81 26.86 -17.05
CA GLN A 412 -6.73 26.58 -18.15
C GLN A 412 -8.06 26.02 -17.64
N VAL A 413 -8.02 25.08 -16.69
CA VAL A 413 -9.21 24.54 -16.05
C VAL A 413 -9.97 25.65 -15.33
N LYS A 414 -9.29 26.51 -14.56
CA LYS A 414 -9.91 27.67 -13.91
C LYS A 414 -10.59 28.59 -14.94
N SER A 415 -9.91 28.90 -16.06
CA SER A 415 -10.50 29.72 -17.13
C SER A 415 -11.73 29.06 -17.77
N LEU A 416 -11.71 27.75 -17.99
CA LEU A 416 -12.83 27.03 -18.60
C LEU A 416 -14.03 26.93 -17.66
N VAL A 417 -13.80 26.67 -16.37
CA VAL A 417 -14.86 26.64 -15.34
C VAL A 417 -15.56 27.99 -15.26
N ILE A 418 -14.81 29.10 -15.33
CA ILE A 418 -15.38 30.46 -15.37
C ILE A 418 -16.16 30.69 -16.67
N LYS A 419 -15.61 30.33 -17.83
CA LYS A 419 -16.26 30.54 -19.15
C LYS A 419 -17.53 29.72 -19.34
N LEU A 420 -17.58 28.51 -18.79
CA LEU A 420 -18.72 27.59 -18.89
C LEU A 420 -19.79 27.84 -17.81
N GLY A 421 -19.51 28.73 -16.85
CA GLY A 421 -20.44 29.10 -15.78
C GLY A 421 -20.85 27.91 -14.92
N CYS A 422 -19.89 27.04 -14.55
CA CYS A 422 -20.20 25.88 -13.72
C CYS A 422 -20.53 26.32 -12.27
N ASP A 423 -21.51 25.66 -11.64
CA ASP A 423 -21.91 25.93 -10.25
C ASP A 423 -20.79 25.53 -9.27
N LEU A 424 -19.97 26.50 -8.91
CA LEU A 424 -18.84 26.36 -7.98
C LEU A 424 -19.28 26.08 -6.53
N SER A 425 -20.54 26.35 -6.17
CA SER A 425 -21.06 26.21 -4.81
C SER A 425 -20.87 24.80 -4.23
N LYS A 426 -21.03 23.75 -5.07
CA LYS A 426 -20.87 22.34 -4.64
C LYS A 426 -19.41 21.93 -4.41
N ILE A 427 -18.46 22.61 -5.04
CA ILE A 427 -17.03 22.34 -4.86
C ILE A 427 -16.52 23.13 -3.64
N VAL A 428 -16.89 24.41 -3.52
CA VAL A 428 -16.50 25.27 -2.40
C VAL A 428 -16.99 24.71 -1.06
N GLU A 429 -18.22 24.16 -1.00
CA GLU A 429 -18.79 23.55 0.21
C GLU A 429 -18.07 22.25 0.64
N ARG A 430 -17.50 21.49 -0.30
CA ARG A 430 -16.78 20.24 -0.02
C ARG A 430 -15.30 20.44 0.30
N VAL A 431 -14.69 21.48 -0.24
CA VAL A 431 -13.24 21.68 -0.24
C VAL A 431 -12.82 22.71 0.82
N GLY A 432 -13.71 23.63 1.21
CA GLY A 432 -13.46 24.59 2.30
C GLY A 432 -12.35 25.63 2.04
N SER A 433 -11.72 25.60 0.86
CA SER A 433 -10.73 26.58 0.40
C SER A 433 -11.39 27.64 -0.46
N ASP A 434 -10.88 28.88 -0.39
CA ASP A 434 -11.07 29.91 -1.43
C ASP A 434 -10.92 29.22 -2.79
N GLY A 435 -11.88 29.44 -3.71
CA GLY A 435 -12.15 28.66 -4.92
C GLY A 435 -11.06 28.60 -6.00
N ASP A 436 -9.81 28.42 -5.58
CA ASP A 436 -8.63 28.20 -6.38
C ASP A 436 -8.39 26.71 -6.65
N VAL A 437 -7.88 26.42 -7.84
CA VAL A 437 -7.68 25.05 -8.32
C VAL A 437 -6.34 24.53 -7.77
N THR A 438 -6.38 23.77 -6.68
CA THR A 438 -5.21 23.06 -6.14
C THR A 438 -5.05 21.67 -6.78
N GLU A 439 -3.88 21.03 -6.62
CA GLU A 439 -3.62 19.68 -7.15
C GLU A 439 -4.62 18.63 -6.66
N ASP A 440 -4.97 18.65 -5.38
CA ASP A 440 -5.95 17.73 -4.78
C ASP A 440 -7.37 17.95 -5.34
N ASN A 441 -7.69 19.18 -5.74
CA ASN A 441 -9.01 19.56 -6.20
C ASN A 441 -9.15 19.57 -7.72
N LEU A 442 -8.04 19.52 -8.48
CA LEU A 442 -8.02 19.58 -9.94
C LEU A 442 -8.90 18.50 -10.58
N MET A 443 -8.89 17.29 -10.03
CA MET A 443 -9.74 16.18 -10.49
C MET A 443 -11.23 16.44 -10.26
N LEU A 444 -11.58 17.10 -9.16
CA LEU A 444 -12.96 17.49 -8.86
C LEU A 444 -13.46 18.56 -9.83
N TYR A 445 -12.61 19.56 -10.14
CA TYR A 445 -12.91 20.60 -11.14
C TYR A 445 -13.07 20.03 -12.55
N LEU A 446 -12.19 19.11 -12.97
CA LEU A 446 -12.30 18.45 -14.28
C LEU A 446 -13.58 17.63 -14.41
N ARG A 447 -13.97 16.90 -13.36
CA ARG A 447 -15.23 16.13 -13.35
C ARG A 447 -16.48 17.01 -13.44
N LEU A 448 -16.46 18.17 -12.78
CA LEU A 448 -17.56 19.14 -12.88
C LEU A 448 -17.63 19.75 -14.29
N LEU A 449 -16.46 20.03 -14.88
CA LEU A 449 -16.36 20.57 -16.24
C LEU A 449 -16.85 19.55 -17.27
N GLU A 450 -16.52 18.27 -17.11
CA GLU A 450 -17.04 17.16 -17.91
C GLU A 450 -18.57 17.10 -17.84
N GLN A 451 -19.15 17.09 -16.64
CA GLN A 451 -20.61 17.11 -16.46
C GLN A 451 -21.26 18.31 -17.15
N ARG A 452 -20.66 19.50 -17.06
CA ARG A 452 -21.21 20.71 -17.70
C ARG A 452 -21.10 20.66 -19.22
N VAL A 453 -20.00 20.12 -19.75
CA VAL A 453 -19.82 19.92 -21.19
C VAL A 453 -20.85 18.91 -21.72
N ASP A 454 -21.12 17.82 -20.98
CA ASP A 454 -22.15 16.83 -21.34
C ASP A 454 -23.56 17.42 -21.35
N GLU A 455 -23.88 18.31 -20.40
CA GLU A 455 -25.13 19.07 -20.37
C GLU A 455 -25.26 19.98 -21.61
N LEU A 456 -24.21 20.72 -21.95
CA LEU A 456 -24.20 21.60 -23.13
C LEU A 456 -24.27 20.82 -24.44
N LEU A 457 -23.59 19.67 -24.52
CA LEU A 457 -23.68 18.76 -25.67
C LEU A 457 -25.10 18.20 -25.80
N SER A 458 -25.74 17.82 -24.70
CA SER A 458 -27.14 17.37 -24.69
C SER A 458 -28.10 18.44 -25.19
N ILE A 459 -27.92 19.71 -24.76
CA ILE A 459 -28.70 20.84 -25.26
C ILE A 459 -28.47 21.07 -26.76
N LYS A 460 -27.22 20.97 -27.23
CA LYS A 460 -26.89 21.13 -28.65
C LYS A 460 -27.48 20.01 -29.50
N CYS A 461 -27.39 18.74 -29.08
CA CYS A 461 -28.03 17.61 -29.76
C CYS A 461 -29.55 17.81 -29.86
N PHE A 462 -30.19 18.26 -28.76
CA PHE A 462 -31.62 18.58 -28.75
C PHE A 462 -31.99 19.77 -29.67
N SER A 463 -31.06 20.70 -29.87
CA SER A 463 -31.23 21.83 -30.79
C SER A 463 -31.02 21.43 -32.24
N ILE A 464 -30.10 20.49 -32.53
CA ILE A 464 -29.89 19.92 -33.86
C ILE A 464 -31.12 19.10 -34.29
N ASP A 465 -31.75 18.37 -33.37
CA ASP A 465 -32.98 17.62 -33.62
C ASP A 465 -34.20 18.54 -33.91
N LYS A 466 -34.14 19.83 -33.52
CA LYS A 466 -35.20 20.81 -33.80
C LYS A 466 -35.06 21.57 -35.12
N VAL A 467 -33.94 21.44 -35.84
CA VAL A 467 -33.66 22.24 -37.05
C VAL A 467 -33.94 21.46 -38.35
N HIS A 468 -34.52 20.26 -38.29
CA HIS A 468 -34.90 19.51 -39.50
C HIS A 468 -36.38 19.69 -39.88
N HIS A 469 -36.73 20.88 -40.37
CA HIS A 469 -37.77 21.09 -41.40
C HIS A 469 -37.41 22.35 -42.23
N PRO A 470 -37.57 22.31 -43.57
CA PRO A 470 -36.84 23.15 -44.53
C PRO A 470 -37.60 24.42 -44.92
N ASP A 471 -36.89 25.42 -45.47
CA ASP A 471 -37.25 26.35 -46.58
C ASP A 471 -36.13 27.43 -46.68
N GLU A 472 -35.29 27.42 -47.74
CA GLU A 472 -35.21 28.39 -48.88
C GLU A 472 -34.61 29.77 -48.47
N ASP A 473 -33.58 30.40 -49.07
CA ASP A 473 -32.99 30.36 -50.42
C ASP A 473 -31.62 31.11 -50.49
N GLU A 474 -30.90 30.85 -51.60
CA GLU A 474 -29.98 31.75 -52.37
C GLU A 474 -28.45 31.87 -52.11
N ASP A 475 -27.73 31.36 -53.12
CA ASP A 475 -26.66 31.98 -53.94
C ASP A 475 -25.20 31.46 -53.85
N TYR A 476 -24.65 31.22 -55.04
CA TYR A 476 -23.43 30.51 -55.39
C TYR A 476 -22.16 31.37 -55.22
N GLY A 477 -21.09 30.79 -54.65
CA GLY A 477 -19.77 31.42 -54.70
C GLY A 477 -18.69 30.74 -53.85
N ASP A 478 -18.15 29.64 -54.38
CA ASP A 478 -17.00 28.83 -53.97
C ASP A 478 -16.01 29.47 -52.95
N GLY A 479 -16.16 29.06 -51.69
CA GLY A 479 -15.14 29.14 -50.65
C GLY A 479 -15.28 27.87 -49.81
N GLN A 480 -14.24 27.04 -49.77
CA GLN A 480 -14.22 25.72 -49.11
C GLN A 480 -14.59 25.80 -47.62
N HIS A 481 -15.89 25.84 -47.32
CA HIS A 481 -16.45 25.46 -46.05
C HIS A 481 -16.63 23.95 -46.07
N GLY A 482 -15.60 23.23 -45.60
CA GLY A 482 -15.76 21.84 -45.21
C GLY A 482 -16.86 21.78 -44.14
N ALA A 483 -18.03 21.27 -44.51
CA ALA A 483 -19.05 20.87 -43.56
C ALA A 483 -18.41 19.85 -42.60
N VAL A 484 -18.05 20.31 -41.41
CA VAL A 484 -17.54 19.44 -40.36
C VAL A 484 -18.72 18.63 -39.86
N ARG A 485 -18.91 17.46 -40.46
CA ARG A 485 -19.72 16.38 -39.89
C ARG A 485 -19.21 16.16 -38.46
N PRO A 486 -20.10 16.02 -37.45
CA PRO A 486 -19.66 15.64 -36.11
C PRO A 486 -18.86 14.35 -36.23
N LEU A 487 -17.58 14.39 -35.87
CA LEU A 487 -16.70 13.22 -35.90
C LEU A 487 -17.36 12.14 -35.04
N SER A 488 -17.49 10.93 -35.57
CA SER A 488 -17.99 9.82 -34.77
C SER A 488 -17.05 9.58 -33.58
N GLN A 489 -17.57 9.03 -32.48
CA GLN A 489 -16.76 8.73 -31.28
C GLN A 489 -15.49 7.93 -31.62
N ILE A 490 -15.55 7.08 -32.64
CA ILE A 490 -14.42 6.29 -33.14
C ILE A 490 -13.36 7.17 -33.81
N GLU A 491 -13.76 8.15 -34.62
CA GLU A 491 -12.83 9.06 -35.29
C GLU A 491 -12.17 10.03 -34.31
N LEU A 492 -12.91 10.44 -33.27
CA LEU A 492 -12.41 11.29 -32.19
C LEU A 492 -11.38 10.54 -31.34
N ILE A 493 -11.69 9.29 -30.97
CA ILE A 493 -10.75 8.39 -30.29
C ILE A 493 -9.52 8.17 -31.17
N GLN A 494 -9.68 7.85 -32.45
CA GLN A 494 -8.55 7.62 -33.36
C GLN A 494 -7.64 8.85 -33.48
N ARG A 495 -8.21 10.06 -33.58
CA ARG A 495 -7.44 11.30 -33.67
C ARG A 495 -6.71 11.62 -32.37
N VAL A 496 -7.36 11.41 -31.22
CA VAL A 496 -6.74 11.57 -29.89
C VAL A 496 -5.65 10.52 -29.67
N THR A 497 -5.84 9.25 -30.04
CA THR A 497 -4.78 8.24 -29.98
C THR A 497 -3.61 8.55 -30.92
N LYS A 498 -3.89 9.12 -32.10
CA LYS A 498 -2.83 9.50 -33.06
C LYS A 498 -2.01 10.68 -32.58
N GLU A 499 -2.64 11.63 -31.88
CA GLU A 499 -1.95 12.77 -31.28
C GLU A 499 -1.23 12.39 -29.98
N LEU A 500 -1.78 11.47 -29.18
CA LEU A 500 -1.09 10.86 -28.03
C LEU A 500 0.12 10.01 -28.47
N GLN A 501 0.04 9.29 -29.61
CA GLN A 501 1.18 8.57 -30.19
C GLN A 501 2.25 9.50 -30.76
N LYS A 502 1.87 10.67 -31.30
CA LYS A 502 2.82 11.72 -31.70
C LYS A 502 3.55 12.34 -30.50
N GLN A 503 2.88 12.51 -29.36
CA GLN A 503 3.49 13.02 -28.13
C GLN A 503 4.31 11.94 -27.38
N ASN A 504 4.00 10.65 -27.56
CA ASN A 504 4.77 9.51 -27.04
C ASN A 504 5.82 8.96 -28.02
N ALA A 505 6.23 9.73 -29.04
CA ALA A 505 7.42 9.36 -29.80
C ALA A 505 8.62 9.32 -28.84
N PRO A 506 9.37 8.20 -28.77
CA PRO A 506 10.53 8.13 -27.89
C PRO A 506 11.49 9.23 -28.33
N VAL A 507 11.89 10.09 -27.38
CA VAL A 507 13.04 10.97 -27.57
C VAL A 507 14.21 10.05 -27.90
N GLU A 508 14.60 10.02 -29.18
CA GLU A 508 15.85 9.41 -29.60
C GLU A 508 16.97 10.12 -28.84
N LEU A 509 17.44 9.46 -27.79
CA LEU A 509 18.69 9.79 -27.14
C LEU A 509 19.78 9.65 -28.20
N TYR A 510 20.17 10.78 -28.78
CA TYR A 510 21.45 10.94 -29.45
C TYR A 510 22.55 10.58 -28.43
N THR A 511 22.93 9.31 -28.44
CA THR A 511 24.19 8.86 -27.87
C THR A 511 25.28 9.47 -28.74
N GLN A 512 25.78 10.65 -28.34
CA GLN A 512 27.08 11.11 -28.78
C GLN A 512 28.11 10.07 -28.30
N ARG A 513 28.45 9.13 -29.19
CA ARG A 513 29.70 8.37 -29.11
C ARG A 513 30.85 9.37 -29.13
N SER A 514 31.32 9.77 -27.95
CA SER A 514 32.67 10.32 -27.80
C SER A 514 33.65 9.19 -28.09
N SER A 515 34.13 9.16 -29.33
CA SER A 515 35.27 8.36 -29.78
C SER A 515 36.54 8.86 -29.10
N SER A 516 36.83 8.37 -27.89
CA SER A 516 38.17 8.45 -27.29
C SER A 516 38.97 7.24 -27.73
N ARG A 517 39.49 7.31 -28.96
CA ARG A 517 40.46 6.36 -29.51
C ARG A 517 41.83 6.70 -28.91
N SER A 518 42.13 6.18 -27.72
CA SER A 518 43.48 6.25 -27.17
C SER A 518 44.39 5.29 -27.95
N HIS A 519 45.20 5.87 -28.84
CA HIS A 519 46.32 5.22 -29.51
C HIS A 519 47.33 4.79 -28.44
N VAL A 520 47.44 3.48 -28.18
CA VAL A 520 48.54 2.90 -27.41
C VAL A 520 49.59 2.45 -28.43
N GLU A 521 50.53 3.34 -28.75
CA GLU A 521 51.77 2.94 -29.40
C GLU A 521 52.64 2.19 -28.37
N PHE A 522 52.71 0.87 -28.51
CA PHE A 522 53.77 0.07 -27.91
C PHE A 522 55.09 0.43 -28.61
N LYS A 523 55.88 1.34 -28.04
CA LYS A 523 57.31 1.42 -28.32
C LYS A 523 58.01 0.25 -27.64
N THR A 524 58.42 -0.71 -28.45
CA THR A 524 59.49 -1.67 -28.14
C THR A 524 60.78 -0.92 -27.84
N VAL A 525 61.19 -0.91 -26.57
CA VAL A 525 62.54 -0.50 -26.18
C VAL A 525 63.38 -1.77 -26.03
N LYS A 526 64.27 -1.96 -27.01
CA LYS A 526 65.48 -2.77 -26.87
C LYS A 526 66.46 -2.01 -25.97
N LYS A 527 66.79 -2.54 -24.80
CA LYS A 527 68.15 -2.88 -24.36
C LYS A 527 68.11 -3.50 -22.98
#